data_AF-A0A396TUP1-F1
#
_entry.id   AF-A0A396TUP1-F1
#
_cell.length_a   1.000
_cell.length_b   1.000
_cell.length_c   1.000
_cell.angle_alpha   90.00
_cell.angle_beta   90.00
_cell.angle_gamma   90.00
#
_symmetry.space_group_name_H-M   'P 1'
#
loop_
_entity.id
_entity.type
_entity.pdbx_description
1 polymer ?
#
loop_
_entity_poly.entity_id
_entity_poly.type
_entity_poly.pdbx_seq_one_letter_code
_entity_poly.pdbx_strand_id
1 'polypeptide(L)'
;MNTTLDITTVENLYNYLDGLFEQNIDDDSLFASGYIRGFISLAASDYGDEQQVISEALVNAIGLGLQQAKKELTPQDSVIVQNFWQQLQSKLSY
;
A
#
# COMPACT_ATOMS: atom_id res chain seq x y z
N MET A 1 -4.25 -21.16 -13.25
CA MET A 1 -4.04 -19.84 -13.89
C MET A 1 -3.70 -18.90 -12.75
N ASN A 2 -2.46 -18.42 -12.67
CA ASN A 2 -2.10 -17.43 -11.66
C ASN A 2 -2.63 -16.09 -12.16
N THR A 3 -3.88 -15.77 -11.82
CA THR A 3 -4.42 -14.43 -12.03
C THR A 3 -3.62 -13.52 -11.10
N THR A 4 -2.66 -12.79 -11.64
CA THR A 4 -2.12 -11.62 -10.95
C THR A 4 -3.33 -10.75 -10.60
N LEU A 5 -3.59 -10.53 -9.32
CA LEU A 5 -4.65 -9.60 -8.89
C LEU A 5 -4.22 -8.22 -9.36
N ASP A 6 -4.75 -7.77 -10.50
CA ASP A 6 -4.56 -6.40 -10.99
C ASP A 6 -5.41 -5.49 -10.11
N ILE A 7 -4.77 -4.83 -9.15
CA ILE A 7 -5.39 -3.82 -8.29
C ILE A 7 -5.53 -2.55 -9.13
N THR A 8 -6.77 -2.21 -9.48
CA THR A 8 -7.09 -1.10 -10.40
C THR A 8 -7.71 0.10 -9.72
N THR A 9 -8.35 -0.06 -8.55
CA THR A 9 -8.98 1.02 -7.79
C THR A 9 -8.48 1.09 -6.35
N VAL A 10 -8.71 2.22 -5.68
CA VAL A 10 -8.40 2.39 -4.26
C VAL A 10 -9.20 1.41 -3.39
N GLU A 11 -10.47 1.15 -3.71
CA GLU A 11 -11.29 0.12 -3.05
C GLU A 11 -10.64 -1.28 -3.17
N ASN A 12 -10.17 -1.68 -4.35
CA ASN A 12 -9.47 -2.96 -4.53
C ASN A 12 -8.20 -3.03 -3.68
N LEU A 13 -7.48 -1.91 -3.58
CA LEU A 13 -6.27 -1.80 -2.79
C LEU A 13 -6.57 -1.94 -1.29
N TYR A 14 -7.62 -1.30 -0.79
CA TYR A 14 -8.06 -1.48 0.60
C TYR A 14 -8.49 -2.91 0.88
N ASN A 15 -9.33 -3.50 0.04
CA ASN A 15 -9.79 -4.88 0.21
C ASN A 15 -8.61 -5.87 0.22
N TYR A 16 -7.60 -5.65 -0.64
CA TYR A 16 -6.39 -6.46 -0.62
C TYR A 16 -5.64 -6.35 0.71
N LEU A 17 -5.40 -5.13 1.21
CA LEU A 17 -4.66 -4.89 2.45
C LEU A 17 -5.43 -5.36 3.69
N ASP A 18 -6.73 -5.12 3.74
CA ASP A 18 -7.59 -5.53 4.86
C ASP A 18 -7.74 -7.06 4.90
N GLY A 19 -7.85 -7.70 3.74
CA GLY A 19 -7.89 -9.17 3.63
C GLY A 19 -6.60 -9.87 4.05
N LEU A 20 -5.47 -9.16 4.21
CA LEU A 20 -4.24 -9.74 4.76
C LEU A 20 -4.39 -10.10 6.24
N PHE A 21 -5.22 -9.39 7.00
CA PHE A 21 -5.47 -9.67 8.42
C PHE A 21 -6.25 -10.97 8.65
N GLU A 22 -6.98 -11.42 7.64
CA GLU A 22 -7.72 -12.69 7.67
C GLU A 22 -6.85 -13.88 7.25
N GLN A 23 -5.64 -13.61 6.74
CA GLN A 23 -4.69 -14.61 6.29
C GLN A 23 -3.67 -14.93 7.38
N ASN A 24 -3.17 -16.17 7.39
CA ASN A 24 -2.11 -16.59 8.30
C ASN A 24 -0.73 -16.14 7.78
N ILE A 25 -0.51 -14.82 7.75
CA ILE A 25 0.76 -14.19 7.36
C ILE A 25 1.53 -13.68 8.58
N ASP A 26 2.79 -13.32 8.40
CA ASP A 26 3.66 -12.87 9.48
C ASP A 26 3.35 -11.45 9.96
N ASP A 27 3.76 -11.16 11.20
CA ASP A 27 3.52 -9.88 11.87
C ASP A 27 4.18 -8.69 11.14
N ASP A 28 5.33 -8.89 10.50
CA ASP A 28 6.02 -7.82 9.76
C ASP A 28 5.20 -7.41 8.52
N SER A 29 4.60 -8.39 7.83
CA SER A 29 3.68 -8.14 6.72
C SER A 29 2.39 -7.43 7.17
N LEU A 30 1.82 -7.79 8.31
CA LEU A 30 0.64 -7.12 8.88
C LEU A 30 0.95 -5.69 9.34
N PHE A 31 2.13 -5.49 9.92
CA PHE A 31 2.62 -4.16 10.29
C PHE A 31 2.75 -3.27 9.04
N ALA A 32 3.44 -3.77 8.01
CA ALA A 32 3.67 -3.01 6.78
C ALA A 32 2.36 -2.69 6.05
N SER A 33 1.42 -3.64 5.99
CA SER A 33 0.13 -3.46 5.33
C SER A 33 -0.68 -2.36 6.00
N GLY A 34 -0.81 -2.39 7.33
CA GLY A 34 -1.52 -1.39 8.10
C GLY A 34 -0.87 0.00 8.00
N TYR A 35 0.45 0.06 8.08
CA TYR A 35 1.21 1.31 7.95
C TYR A 35 0.99 1.95 6.57
N ILE A 36 1.18 1.19 5.49
CA ILE A 36 1.03 1.69 4.11
C ILE A 36 -0.44 2.03 3.80
N ARG A 37 -1.41 1.28 4.31
CA ARG A 37 -2.84 1.60 4.17
C ARG A 37 -3.16 3.01 4.66
N GLY A 38 -2.57 3.45 5.76
CA GLY A 38 -2.72 4.81 6.27
C GLY A 38 -2.27 5.88 5.26
N PHE A 39 -1.13 5.68 4.59
CA PHE A 39 -0.65 6.59 3.55
C PHE A 39 -1.49 6.56 2.28
N ILE A 40 -2.02 5.39 1.92
CA ILE A 40 -2.99 5.29 0.80
C ILE A 40 -4.24 6.11 1.13
N SER A 41 -4.78 6.00 2.35
CA SER A 41 -5.94 6.79 2.76
C SER A 41 -5.70 8.29 2.78
N LEU A 42 -4.52 8.72 3.26
CA LEU A 42 -4.12 10.12 3.19
C LEU A 42 -4.01 10.61 1.76
N ALA A 43 -3.25 9.90 0.92
CA ALA A 43 -3.05 10.29 -0.47
C ALA A 43 -4.37 10.29 -1.25
N ALA A 44 -5.16 9.21 -1.17
CA ALA A 44 -6.42 9.07 -1.89
C ALA A 44 -7.41 10.20 -1.58
N SER A 45 -7.40 10.72 -0.34
CA SER A 45 -8.26 11.84 0.08
C SER A 45 -8.00 13.15 -0.68
N ASP A 46 -6.81 13.31 -1.27
CA ASP A 46 -6.43 14.47 -2.07
C ASP A 46 -6.80 14.35 -3.55
N TYR A 47 -7.15 13.14 -4.04
CA TYR A 47 -7.41 12.87 -5.47
C TYR A 47 -8.86 12.52 -5.79
N GLY A 48 -9.59 11.84 -4.90
CA GLY A 48 -10.96 11.37 -5.18
C GLY A 48 -11.56 10.49 -4.09
N ASP A 49 -12.57 9.69 -4.44
CA ASP A 49 -13.17 8.69 -3.55
C ASP A 49 -12.54 7.29 -3.75
N GLU A 50 -13.10 6.25 -3.12
CA GLU A 50 -12.57 4.89 -3.18
C GLU A 50 -12.71 4.23 -4.57
N GLN A 51 -13.59 4.76 -5.43
CA GLN A 51 -13.77 4.26 -6.80
C GLN A 51 -12.72 4.82 -7.76
N GLN A 52 -11.88 5.75 -7.31
CA GLN A 52 -10.80 6.28 -8.14
C GLN A 52 -9.85 5.17 -8.59
N VAL A 53 -9.41 5.27 -9.85
CA VAL A 53 -8.43 4.36 -10.44
C VAL A 53 -7.05 4.67 -9.87
N ILE A 54 -6.24 3.64 -9.66
CA ILE A 54 -4.83 3.83 -9.31
C ILE A 54 -4.15 4.56 -10.47
N SER A 55 -3.49 5.67 -10.15
CA SER A 55 -2.76 6.47 -11.13
C SER A 55 -1.31 6.61 -10.69
N GLU A 56 -0.42 6.87 -11.65
CA GLU A 56 0.98 7.19 -11.35
C GLU A 56 1.11 8.34 -10.34
N ALA A 57 0.24 9.34 -10.43
CA ALA A 57 0.20 10.47 -9.49
C ALA A 57 -0.12 10.02 -8.05
N LEU A 58 -1.14 9.17 -7.86
CA LEU A 58 -1.50 8.63 -6.56
C LEU A 58 -0.35 7.78 -5.97
N VAL A 59 0.24 6.91 -6.79
CA VAL A 59 1.35 6.05 -6.36
C VAL A 59 2.58 6.87 -5.95
N ASN A 60 2.89 7.94 -6.70
CA ASN A 60 3.96 8.86 -6.35
C ASN A 60 3.67 9.61 -5.05
N ALA A 61 2.43 10.05 -4.82
CA ALA A 61 2.04 10.71 -3.56
C ALA A 61 2.20 9.79 -2.35
N ILE A 62 1.77 8.52 -2.46
CA ILE A 62 1.96 7.50 -1.41
C ILE A 62 3.45 7.31 -1.13
N GLY A 63 4.26 7.10 -2.18
CA GLY A 63 5.70 6.91 -2.06
C GLY A 63 6.39 8.10 -1.39
N LEU A 64 6.00 9.33 -1.73
CA LEU A 64 6.53 10.55 -1.11
C LEU A 64 6.17 10.61 0.38
N GLY A 65 4.92 10.29 0.76
CA GLY A 65 4.48 10.22 2.15
C GLY A 65 5.31 9.21 2.96
N LEU A 66 5.51 8.01 2.42
CA LEU A 66 6.34 6.98 3.04
C LEU A 66 7.79 7.42 3.21
N GLN A 67 8.37 8.11 2.22
CA GLN A 67 9.73 8.66 2.32
C GLN A 67 9.86 9.72 3.40
N GLN A 68 8.88 10.61 3.53
CA GLN A 68 8.87 11.66 4.54
C GLN A 68 8.73 11.09 5.96
N ALA A 69 7.87 10.09 6.13
CA ALA A 69 7.63 9.42 7.40
C ALA A 69 8.70 8.38 7.77
N LYS A 70 9.69 8.12 6.89
CA LYS A 70 10.76 7.14 7.14
C LYS A 70 11.49 7.32 8.48
N LYS A 71 11.57 8.57 8.99
CA LYS A 71 12.22 8.89 10.26
C LYS A 71 11.46 8.40 11.50
N GLU A 72 10.18 8.04 11.35
CA GLU A 72 9.34 7.49 12.42
C GLU A 72 9.60 6.01 12.66
N LEU A 73 10.23 5.34 11.69
CA LEU A 73 10.51 3.91 11.69
C LEU A 73 11.89 3.60 12.23
N THR A 74 12.03 2.45 12.88
CA THR A 74 13.36 1.88 13.11
C THR A 74 14.02 1.51 11.77
N PRO A 75 15.35 1.34 11.70
CA PRO A 75 16.01 0.89 10.48
C PRO A 75 15.44 -0.43 9.93
N GLN A 76 15.04 -1.35 10.81
CA GLN A 76 14.44 -2.63 10.43
C GLN A 76 13.04 -2.43 9.84
N ASP A 77 12.16 -1.70 10.54
CA ASP A 77 10.79 -1.43 10.07
C ASP A 77 10.79 -0.67 8.75
N SER A 78 11.77 0.21 8.56
CA SER A 78 11.95 0.92 7.30
C SER A 78 12.24 -0.01 6.12
N VAL A 79 13.01 -1.08 6.33
CA VAL A 79 13.27 -2.09 5.29
C VAL A 79 12.02 -2.93 5.03
N ILE A 80 11.30 -3.33 6.08
CA ILE A 80 10.04 -4.08 6.00
C ILE A 80 9.02 -3.32 5.15
N VAL A 81 8.76 -2.05 5.49
CA VAL A 81 7.82 -1.18 4.77
C VAL A 81 8.25 -0.96 3.31
N GLN A 82 9.53 -0.71 3.05
CA GLN A 82 10.03 -0.53 1.67
C GLN A 82 9.85 -1.79 0.81
N ASN A 83 10.18 -2.96 1.36
CA ASN A 83 10.05 -4.23 0.66
C ASN A 83 8.58 -4.57 0.38
N PHE A 84 7.70 -4.31 1.34
CA PHE A 84 6.26 -4.52 1.15
C PHE A 84 5.71 -3.56 0.10
N TRP A 85 6.09 -2.27 0.15
CA TRP A 85 5.67 -1.29 -0.84
C TRP A 85 6.07 -1.68 -2.26
N GLN A 86 7.32 -2.13 -2.46
CA GLN A 86 7.79 -2.63 -3.75
C GLN A 86 6.98 -3.83 -4.25
N GLN A 87 6.67 -4.79 -3.36
CA GLN A 87 5.82 -5.93 -3.70
C GLN A 87 4.40 -5.49 -4.07
N LEU A 88 3.84 -4.53 -3.33
CA LEU A 88 2.51 -4.00 -3.57
C LEU A 88 2.44 -3.31 -4.93
N GLN A 89 3.43 -2.49 -5.29
CA GLN A 89 3.51 -1.83 -6.60
C GLN A 89 3.46 -2.83 -7.77
N SER A 90 4.03 -4.02 -7.62
CA SER A 90 3.96 -5.06 -8.66
C SER A 90 2.55 -5.63 -8.91
N LYS A 91 1.58 -5.34 -8.03
CA LYS A 91 0.18 -5.76 -8.11
C LYS A 91 -0.74 -4.63 -8.59
N LEU A 92 -0.24 -3.41 -8.66
CA LEU A 92 -1.02 -2.25 -9.10
C LEU A 92 -0.98 -2.15 -10.63
N SER A 93 -2.09 -1.70 -11.22
CA SER A 93 -2.18 -1.39 -12.65
C SER A 93 -2.35 0.11 -12.84
N TYR A 94 -1.31 0.80 -13.33
CA TYR A 94 -1.28 2.25 -13.55
C TYR A 94 -0.20 2.67 -14.57
#